data_AF-A0A519G9B7-F1
#
_entry.id   AF-A0A519G9B7-F1
#
_cell.length_a   1.000
_cell.length_b   1.000
_cell.length_c   1.000
_cell.angle_alpha   90.00
_cell.angle_beta   90.00
_cell.angle_gamma   90.00
#
_symmetry.space_group_name_H-M   'P 1'
#
loop_
_entity.id
_entity.type
_entity.pdbx_description
1 polymer ?
#
loop_
_entity_poly.entity_id
_entity_poly.type
_entity_poly.pdbx_seq_one_letter_code
_entity_poly.pdbx_strand_id
1 'polypeptide(L)'
;YYEKQSSGRYTVDGTVSDWVKVKYNTARYGRDDASTWNLIQDATTQWVADQKKAGKTAAQIKKQLAQYDVYDRYDFDGDGDFNEPDGYIDHFQIVHAGAGEEDGDSTHGEDAIWSHRWYAFLTDQGVTGPSQNQLGGTQIADTGVWIGDYTVQPENGGLSVFVHEYGHDLGLPDAYSTAGGDNSNEFWTLMAQSRLNAKGEALGERAGDLGAWEKLQLGWLDHEVIATKEKRTLELGPQEYNSDKAQGAVVVLPKKEVTRELGAPASGSKQFHSGSGDDLANAMTTTVEIPAGSSSAALKAKVRYDIEEGYDYAYVQASTDGGSTWTALDGTIGGTPIGADTSGRPGIDGVQSSWADLNVPLDGYVGKKVDLRFFYKTDGGLAQPGLFVDDVSVTAGATELLSDDAEDGGEAWTFDGFSIAGASTTDEYDNYYVMGHRSYVSYD
;
A
#
# COMPACT_ATOMS: atom_id res chain seq x y z
N TYR A 1 1.31 24.70 -10.96
CA TYR A 1 0.08 24.25 -10.28
C TYR A 1 0.30 24.11 -8.78
N TYR A 2 1.19 23.22 -8.32
CA TYR A 2 1.40 22.97 -6.88
C TYR A 2 1.86 24.14 -6.03
N GLU A 3 2.69 25.05 -6.55
CA GLU A 3 3.02 26.30 -5.83
C GLU A 3 1.77 27.12 -5.49
N LYS A 4 0.77 27.09 -6.37
CA LYS A 4 -0.52 27.77 -6.14
C LYS A 4 -1.35 27.02 -5.10
N GLN A 5 -1.53 25.71 -5.29
CA GLN A 5 -2.34 24.87 -4.41
C GLN A 5 -1.81 24.83 -2.96
N SER A 6 -0.49 24.83 -2.81
CA SER A 6 0.19 24.84 -1.51
C SER A 6 0.34 26.24 -0.91
N SER A 7 -0.05 27.28 -1.65
CA SER A 7 0.22 28.69 -1.32
C SER A 7 1.70 28.97 -1.04
N GLY A 8 2.57 28.41 -1.88
CA GLY A 8 4.03 28.60 -1.85
C GLY A 8 4.78 27.71 -0.87
N ARG A 9 4.11 26.74 -0.23
CA ARG A 9 4.75 25.79 0.71
C ARG A 9 5.48 24.64 0.00
N TYR A 10 5.06 24.32 -1.22
CA TYR A 10 5.59 23.19 -1.99
C TYR A 10 5.83 23.60 -3.44
N THR A 11 6.97 23.17 -3.98
CA THR A 11 7.35 23.32 -5.39
C THR A 11 8.12 22.08 -5.83
N VAL A 12 8.30 21.93 -7.14
CA VAL A 12 8.95 20.76 -7.75
C VAL A 12 10.10 21.27 -8.62
N ASP A 13 11.31 20.76 -8.38
CA ASP A 13 12.46 20.93 -9.27
C ASP A 13 12.67 19.63 -10.06
N GLY A 14 12.12 19.60 -11.28
CA GLY A 14 12.10 18.41 -12.13
C GLY A 14 12.97 18.55 -13.37
N THR A 15 13.50 17.43 -13.86
CA THR A 15 14.21 17.36 -15.14
C THR A 15 13.49 16.43 -16.11
N VAL A 16 13.30 16.88 -17.35
CA VAL A 16 12.73 16.06 -18.43
C VAL A 16 13.85 15.54 -19.32
N SER A 17 13.86 14.25 -19.61
CA SER A 17 14.80 13.63 -20.54
C SER A 17 14.34 13.76 -22.00
N ASP A 18 15.26 13.55 -22.94
CA ASP A 18 14.87 13.25 -24.32
C ASP A 18 14.06 11.94 -24.40
N TRP A 19 13.31 11.78 -25.48
CA TRP A 19 12.56 10.55 -25.78
C TRP A 19 13.48 9.33 -25.85
N VAL A 20 13.07 8.27 -25.17
CA VAL A 20 13.79 6.98 -25.14
C VAL A 20 13.01 5.96 -25.94
N LYS A 21 13.66 5.34 -26.92
CA LYS A 21 13.03 4.28 -27.74
C LYS A 21 13.29 2.91 -27.13
N VAL A 22 12.30 2.38 -26.43
CA VAL A 22 12.33 1.02 -25.89
C VAL A 22 12.23 -0.05 -26.99
N LYS A 23 12.59 -1.29 -26.63
CA LYS A 23 12.74 -2.41 -27.56
C LYS A 23 11.41 -2.97 -28.06
N TYR A 24 10.39 -3.01 -27.19
CA TYR A 24 9.12 -3.65 -27.48
C TYR A 24 8.03 -2.62 -27.83
N ASN A 25 6.89 -3.10 -28.31
CA ASN A 25 5.72 -2.28 -28.68
C ASN A 25 4.79 -2.06 -27.48
N THR A 26 3.79 -1.18 -27.64
CA THR A 26 2.84 -0.78 -26.59
C THR A 26 2.16 -1.97 -25.91
N ALA A 27 1.78 -3.00 -26.67
CA ALA A 27 1.15 -4.23 -26.14
C ALA A 27 1.99 -4.99 -25.09
N ARG A 28 3.32 -4.83 -25.07
CA ARG A 28 4.20 -5.44 -24.04
C ARG A 28 4.03 -4.76 -22.67
N TYR A 29 3.49 -3.55 -22.65
CA TYR A 29 3.51 -2.66 -21.51
C TYR A 29 2.11 -2.20 -21.06
N GLY A 30 1.12 -2.15 -21.97
CA GLY A 30 -0.21 -1.60 -21.71
C GLY A 30 -1.35 -2.60 -21.53
N ARG A 31 -1.26 -3.82 -22.08
CA ARG A 31 -2.35 -4.81 -21.93
C ARG A 31 -2.57 -5.21 -20.47
N ASP A 32 -3.80 -5.59 -20.12
CA ASP A 32 -4.18 -6.09 -18.78
C ASP A 32 -3.34 -7.28 -18.29
N ASP A 33 -2.86 -8.15 -19.20
CA ASP A 33 -1.99 -9.29 -18.91
C ASP A 33 -0.48 -8.95 -19.02
N ALA A 34 -0.17 -7.69 -19.28
CA ALA A 34 1.17 -7.13 -19.29
C ALA A 34 1.41 -6.31 -18.02
N SER A 35 2.57 -5.66 -17.93
CA SER A 35 2.88 -4.83 -16.77
C SER A 35 3.73 -3.63 -17.19
N THR A 36 3.21 -2.45 -16.87
CA THR A 36 3.89 -1.16 -17.05
C THR A 36 5.20 -1.09 -16.27
N TRP A 37 5.42 -1.92 -15.24
CA TRP A 37 6.69 -2.02 -14.52
C TRP A 37 7.85 -2.38 -15.46
N ASN A 38 7.58 -3.19 -16.49
CA ASN A 38 8.57 -3.52 -17.51
C ASN A 38 8.92 -2.31 -18.40
N LEU A 39 7.98 -1.37 -18.60
CA LEU A 39 8.28 -0.13 -19.32
C LEU A 39 9.25 0.73 -18.52
N ILE A 40 9.06 0.85 -17.20
CA ILE A 40 9.97 1.58 -16.30
C ILE A 40 11.39 1.00 -16.41
N GLN A 41 11.51 -0.33 -16.30
CA GLN A 41 12.79 -1.03 -16.39
C GLN A 41 13.45 -0.84 -17.77
N ASP A 42 12.72 -1.10 -18.85
CA ASP A 42 13.26 -1.05 -20.21
C ASP A 42 13.64 0.38 -20.61
N ALA A 43 12.80 1.38 -20.28
CA ALA A 43 13.04 2.77 -20.60
C ALA A 43 14.26 3.32 -19.85
N THR A 44 14.38 3.05 -18.54
CA THR A 44 15.49 3.56 -17.74
C THR A 44 16.81 2.84 -18.09
N THR A 45 16.75 1.55 -18.41
CA THR A 45 17.91 0.80 -18.93
C THR A 45 18.38 1.36 -20.27
N GLN A 46 17.46 1.61 -21.19
CA GLN A 46 17.77 2.20 -22.49
C GLN A 46 18.29 3.63 -22.35
N TRP A 47 17.72 4.43 -21.45
CA TRP A 47 18.20 5.79 -21.14
C TRP A 47 19.67 5.77 -20.69
N VAL A 48 20.05 4.88 -19.77
CA VAL A 48 21.45 4.73 -19.35
C VAL A 48 22.36 4.38 -20.53
N ALA A 49 21.92 3.46 -21.40
CA ALA A 49 22.67 3.09 -22.60
C ALA A 49 22.87 4.29 -23.55
N ASP A 50 21.83 5.11 -23.73
CA ASP A 50 21.89 6.31 -24.56
C ASP A 50 22.77 7.40 -23.93
N GLN A 51 22.75 7.60 -22.61
CA GLN A 51 23.67 8.50 -21.91
C GLN A 51 25.12 8.04 -22.05
N LYS A 52 25.40 6.73 -21.93
CA LYS A 52 26.74 6.14 -22.15
C LYS A 52 27.18 6.38 -23.60
N LYS A 53 26.29 6.19 -24.58
CA LYS A 53 26.55 6.46 -26.00
C LYS A 53 26.79 7.95 -26.29
N ALA A 54 26.14 8.84 -25.56
CA ALA A 54 26.37 10.29 -25.59
C ALA A 54 27.66 10.73 -24.88
N GLY A 55 28.43 9.79 -24.32
CA GLY A 55 29.74 10.05 -23.72
C GLY A 55 29.74 10.30 -22.22
N LYS A 56 28.59 10.15 -21.53
CA LYS A 56 28.57 10.18 -20.07
C LYS A 56 29.19 8.90 -19.51
N THR A 57 30.03 9.05 -18.49
CA THR A 57 30.56 7.93 -17.72
C THR A 57 29.53 7.40 -16.73
N ALA A 58 29.66 6.14 -16.29
CA ALA A 58 28.80 5.58 -15.25
C ALA A 58 28.78 6.43 -13.97
N ALA A 59 29.92 7.02 -13.59
CA ALA A 59 30.02 7.90 -12.43
C ALA A 59 29.22 9.21 -12.61
N GLN A 60 29.20 9.78 -13.82
CA GLN A 60 28.39 10.98 -14.10
C GLN A 60 26.90 10.67 -14.10
N ILE A 61 26.49 9.51 -14.62
CA ILE A 61 25.10 9.06 -14.61
C ILE A 61 24.65 8.81 -13.17
N LYS A 62 25.41 8.05 -12.38
CA LYS A 62 25.10 7.80 -10.98
C LYS A 62 25.02 9.10 -10.16
N LYS A 63 25.96 10.03 -10.40
CA LYS A 63 25.94 11.35 -9.74
C LYS A 63 24.70 12.15 -10.09
N GLN A 64 24.21 12.07 -11.33
CA GLN A 64 22.98 12.74 -11.74
C GLN A 64 21.76 12.11 -11.07
N LEU A 65 21.65 10.78 -11.06
CA LEU A 65 20.52 10.07 -10.45
C LEU A 65 20.43 10.30 -8.94
N ALA A 66 21.57 10.36 -8.25
CA ALA A 66 21.63 10.67 -6.81
C ALA A 66 21.20 12.11 -6.45
N GLN A 67 20.85 12.95 -7.43
CA GLN A 67 20.26 14.27 -7.16
C GLN A 67 18.73 14.20 -7.02
N TYR A 68 18.13 13.06 -7.35
CA TYR A 68 16.70 12.80 -7.32
C TYR A 68 16.32 11.74 -6.26
N ASP A 69 17.26 11.42 -5.37
CA ASP A 69 17.15 10.50 -4.24
C ASP A 69 17.65 11.31 -3.04
N VAL A 70 16.75 12.09 -2.46
CA VAL A 70 17.03 13.00 -1.33
C VAL A 70 15.96 12.94 -0.25
N TYR A 71 14.92 12.13 -0.44
CA TYR A 71 13.80 12.01 0.48
C TYR A 71 13.48 10.54 0.76
N ASP A 72 13.56 10.15 2.03
CA ASP A 72 13.13 8.86 2.52
C ASP A 72 11.66 8.95 2.88
N ARG A 73 10.80 8.51 1.95
CA ARG A 73 9.35 8.61 2.11
C ARG A 73 8.82 7.79 3.28
N TYR A 74 9.50 6.70 3.62
CA TYR A 74 8.99 5.69 4.53
C TYR A 74 9.76 5.64 5.85
N ASP A 75 10.77 6.48 6.04
CA ASP A 75 11.66 6.47 7.22
C ASP A 75 12.16 5.03 7.46
N PHE A 76 12.77 4.45 6.43
CA PHE A 76 13.00 3.01 6.35
C PHE A 76 13.91 2.49 7.48
N ASP A 77 14.77 3.36 8.02
CA ASP A 77 15.65 3.06 9.15
C ASP A 77 15.11 3.52 10.51
N GLY A 78 13.98 4.24 10.52
CA GLY A 78 13.20 4.60 11.70
C GLY A 78 13.87 5.65 12.57
N ASP A 79 14.70 6.51 11.99
CA ASP A 79 15.41 7.58 12.71
C ASP A 79 14.62 8.91 12.75
N GLY A 80 13.57 9.02 11.94
CA GLY A 80 12.66 10.17 11.84
C GLY A 80 13.16 11.32 10.95
N ASP A 81 14.27 11.16 10.23
CA ASP A 81 14.80 12.10 9.24
C ASP A 81 14.42 11.71 7.80
N PHE A 82 13.26 12.17 7.36
CA PHE A 82 12.80 11.96 5.98
C PHE A 82 13.66 12.69 4.93
N ASN A 83 14.60 13.58 5.31
CA ASN A 83 15.39 14.38 4.35
C ASN A 83 16.74 13.73 4.00
N GLU A 84 16.72 12.44 3.78
CA GLU A 84 17.89 11.65 3.43
C GLU A 84 17.58 10.63 2.30
N PRO A 85 18.60 10.11 1.60
CA PRO A 85 18.36 9.17 0.51
C PRO A 85 18.00 7.77 1.01
N ASP A 86 16.99 7.15 0.42
CA ASP A 86 16.56 5.78 0.70
C ASP A 86 17.01 4.76 -0.38
N GLY A 87 17.64 5.26 -1.45
CA GLY A 87 18.13 4.49 -2.59
C GLY A 87 17.16 4.42 -3.77
N TYR A 88 15.98 5.05 -3.66
CA TYR A 88 14.97 5.17 -4.70
C TYR A 88 14.89 6.61 -5.23
N ILE A 89 14.46 6.78 -6.48
CA ILE A 89 14.13 8.11 -7.01
C ILE A 89 12.86 8.62 -6.31
N ASP A 90 12.91 9.81 -5.71
CA ASP A 90 11.85 10.39 -4.88
C ASP A 90 10.51 10.50 -5.61
N HIS A 91 10.58 10.95 -6.88
CA HIS A 91 9.44 11.21 -7.75
C HIS A 91 9.80 10.84 -9.20
N PHE A 92 9.31 9.70 -9.69
CA PHE A 92 9.53 9.27 -11.08
C PHE A 92 8.24 9.34 -11.91
N GLN A 93 8.30 10.07 -13.03
CA GLN A 93 7.20 10.13 -14.00
C GLN A 93 7.67 9.61 -15.35
N ILE A 94 6.87 8.75 -15.99
CA ILE A 94 7.12 8.28 -17.34
C ILE A 94 6.02 8.74 -18.29
N VAL A 95 6.43 9.40 -19.37
CA VAL A 95 5.54 9.80 -20.46
C VAL A 95 5.66 8.79 -21.59
N HIS A 96 4.56 8.14 -21.96
CA HIS A 96 4.54 7.24 -23.11
C HIS A 96 4.01 7.94 -24.36
N ALA A 97 4.48 7.51 -25.53
CA ALA A 97 4.00 8.04 -26.81
C ALA A 97 2.54 7.61 -27.06
N GLY A 98 1.78 8.47 -27.75
CA GLY A 98 0.36 8.20 -28.07
C GLY A 98 -0.62 8.71 -27.02
N ALA A 99 -1.89 8.31 -27.14
CA ALA A 99 -2.93 8.65 -26.19
C ALA A 99 -3.07 7.56 -25.12
N GLY A 100 -3.62 7.94 -23.97
CA GLY A 100 -3.93 7.01 -22.89
C GLY A 100 -5.13 6.15 -23.23
N GLU A 101 -5.20 4.95 -22.66
CA GLU A 101 -6.35 4.07 -22.82
C GLU A 101 -7.65 4.73 -22.29
N GLU A 102 -7.52 5.52 -21.23
CA GLU A 102 -8.62 6.23 -20.60
C GLU A 102 -9.30 7.27 -21.52
N ASP A 103 -8.65 7.66 -22.62
CA ASP A 103 -9.18 8.55 -23.65
C ASP A 103 -9.68 7.80 -24.89
N GLY A 104 -9.69 6.47 -24.84
CA GLY A 104 -10.07 5.61 -25.96
C GLY A 104 -9.09 5.74 -27.12
N ASP A 105 -7.79 5.54 -26.87
CA ASP A 105 -6.74 5.61 -27.88
C ASP A 105 -7.14 4.83 -29.15
N SER A 106 -7.34 5.57 -30.25
CA SER A 106 -7.82 4.99 -31.51
C SER A 106 -6.77 4.20 -32.30
N THR A 107 -5.50 4.26 -31.90
CA THR A 107 -4.35 3.64 -32.57
C THR A 107 -3.99 2.29 -31.94
N HIS A 108 -3.96 2.24 -30.61
CA HIS A 108 -3.52 1.12 -29.81
C HIS A 108 -4.68 0.46 -29.05
N GLY A 109 -5.81 1.14 -28.84
CA GLY A 109 -6.97 0.56 -28.14
C GLY A 109 -6.58 0.02 -26.76
N GLU A 110 -6.96 -1.22 -26.47
CA GLU A 110 -6.63 -1.96 -25.24
C GLU A 110 -5.12 -2.24 -25.04
N ASP A 111 -4.28 -1.97 -26.05
CA ASP A 111 -2.82 -2.04 -25.89
C ASP A 111 -2.24 -0.72 -25.35
N ALA A 112 -3.01 0.37 -25.33
CA ALA A 112 -2.58 1.64 -24.75
C ALA A 112 -2.42 1.52 -23.23
N ILE A 113 -1.65 2.42 -22.63
CA ILE A 113 -1.47 2.42 -21.17
C ILE A 113 -2.54 3.35 -20.59
N TRP A 114 -3.28 2.87 -19.60
CA TRP A 114 -4.13 3.70 -18.76
C TRP A 114 -3.26 4.53 -17.78
N SER A 115 -3.45 5.84 -17.69
CA SER A 115 -2.70 6.70 -16.75
C SER A 115 -2.91 6.28 -15.29
N HIS A 116 -1.84 6.12 -14.51
CA HIS A 116 -1.92 5.73 -13.10
C HIS A 116 -0.63 6.03 -12.31
N ARG A 117 -0.73 5.96 -10.97
CA ARG A 117 0.40 5.74 -10.05
C ARG A 117 0.47 4.27 -9.65
N TRP A 118 1.67 3.70 -9.60
CA TRP A 118 1.90 2.41 -8.95
C TRP A 118 3.33 2.30 -8.38
N TYR A 119 3.64 1.18 -7.73
CA TYR A 119 4.99 0.82 -7.28
C TYR A 119 5.55 -0.36 -8.12
N ALA A 120 6.61 -0.11 -8.89
CA ALA A 120 7.18 -1.11 -9.80
C ALA A 120 7.66 -2.35 -9.03
N PHE A 121 7.27 -3.55 -9.46
CA PHE A 121 7.71 -4.83 -8.85
C PHE A 121 7.49 -4.89 -7.32
N LEU A 122 6.40 -4.30 -6.81
CA LEU A 122 6.05 -4.33 -5.39
C LEU A 122 5.95 -5.75 -4.82
N THR A 123 5.54 -6.72 -5.65
CA THR A 123 5.46 -8.14 -5.26
C THR A 123 6.80 -8.75 -4.84
N ASP A 124 7.92 -8.09 -5.15
CA ASP A 124 9.27 -8.52 -4.78
C ASP A 124 9.76 -7.84 -3.48
N GLN A 125 8.88 -7.18 -2.72
CA GLN A 125 9.22 -6.58 -1.43
C GLN A 125 9.86 -7.62 -0.49
N GLY A 126 11.01 -7.28 0.08
CA GLY A 126 11.87 -8.15 0.90
C GLY A 126 12.81 -9.04 0.08
N VAL A 127 12.77 -8.98 -1.26
CA VAL A 127 13.61 -9.77 -2.17
C VAL A 127 14.51 -8.87 -3.02
N THR A 128 13.95 -7.81 -3.62
CA THR A 128 14.68 -6.87 -4.50
C THR A 128 14.61 -5.43 -3.98
N GLY A 129 15.56 -4.58 -4.43
CA GLY A 129 15.71 -3.19 -3.98
C GLY A 129 17.14 -2.84 -3.55
N PRO A 130 17.38 -1.60 -3.08
CA PRO A 130 18.58 -1.24 -2.32
C PRO A 130 18.87 -2.24 -1.20
N SER A 131 20.14 -2.52 -0.95
CA SER A 131 20.54 -3.59 -0.03
C SER A 131 20.08 -3.41 1.43
N GLN A 132 19.72 -2.18 1.81
CA GLN A 132 19.23 -1.86 3.15
C GLN A 132 17.73 -1.55 3.19
N ASN A 133 17.09 -1.43 2.02
CA ASN A 133 15.71 -1.00 1.88
C ASN A 133 15.06 -1.77 0.72
N GLN A 134 14.81 -3.06 0.89
CA GLN A 134 14.34 -3.95 -0.19
C GLN A 134 12.82 -3.85 -0.38
N LEU A 135 12.34 -2.76 -0.98
CA LEU A 135 10.90 -2.53 -1.17
C LEU A 135 10.35 -3.08 -2.49
N GLY A 136 11.16 -3.80 -3.27
CA GLY A 136 10.87 -4.11 -4.67
C GLY A 136 11.51 -3.08 -5.59
N GLY A 137 10.86 -2.78 -6.71
CA GLY A 137 11.34 -1.80 -7.68
C GLY A 137 12.19 -2.38 -8.81
N THR A 138 12.69 -1.48 -9.65
CA THR A 138 13.69 -1.82 -10.66
C THR A 138 14.92 -0.94 -10.50
N GLN A 139 16.10 -1.56 -10.51
CA GLN A 139 17.34 -0.82 -10.55
C GLN A 139 17.49 -0.10 -11.90
N ILE A 140 17.94 1.15 -11.88
CA ILE A 140 18.26 1.89 -13.10
C ILE A 140 19.57 1.32 -13.66
N ALA A 141 19.44 0.36 -14.57
CA ALA A 141 20.53 -0.45 -15.10
C ALA A 141 21.45 -0.99 -13.99
N ASP A 142 22.74 -0.61 -14.00
CA ASP A 142 23.77 -1.03 -13.05
C ASP A 142 24.23 0.11 -12.12
N THR A 143 23.41 1.15 -11.93
CA THR A 143 23.83 2.39 -11.25
C THR A 143 23.82 2.31 -9.72
N GLY A 144 23.02 1.40 -9.16
CA GLY A 144 22.78 1.31 -7.72
C GLY A 144 21.57 2.12 -7.23
N VAL A 145 20.96 2.95 -8.08
CA VAL A 145 19.75 3.73 -7.76
C VAL A 145 18.53 3.00 -8.33
N TRP A 146 17.42 3.01 -7.60
CA TRP A 146 16.21 2.25 -7.93
C TRP A 146 15.03 3.17 -8.22
N ILE A 147 14.01 2.62 -8.89
CA ILE A 147 12.69 3.24 -9.02
C ILE A 147 11.68 2.27 -8.43
N GLY A 148 10.93 2.76 -7.45
CA GLY A 148 9.83 2.06 -6.80
C GLY A 148 8.53 2.68 -7.27
N ASP A 149 8.10 3.73 -6.59
CA ASP A 149 6.99 4.59 -7.03
C ASP A 149 7.21 5.17 -8.42
N TYR A 150 6.17 5.09 -9.25
CA TYR A 150 6.12 5.79 -10.52
C TYR A 150 4.71 6.29 -10.80
N THR A 151 4.64 7.31 -11.65
CA THR A 151 3.42 7.70 -12.33
C THR A 151 3.62 7.59 -13.84
N VAL A 152 2.58 7.17 -14.57
CA VAL A 152 2.60 7.04 -16.03
C VAL A 152 1.49 7.88 -16.66
N GLN A 153 1.82 8.63 -17.71
CA GLN A 153 0.88 9.47 -18.44
C GLN A 153 1.15 9.43 -19.95
N PRO A 154 0.15 9.69 -20.80
CA PRO A 154 0.35 9.77 -22.24
C PRO A 154 0.95 11.10 -22.67
N GLU A 155 1.55 11.12 -23.86
CA GLU A 155 2.11 12.31 -24.53
C GLU A 155 1.07 13.43 -24.67
N ASN A 156 -0.21 13.09 -24.79
CA ASN A 156 -1.31 14.03 -24.94
C ASN A 156 -2.06 14.34 -23.63
N GLY A 157 -1.55 13.93 -22.46
CA GLY A 157 -2.31 13.97 -21.19
C GLY A 157 -2.69 15.37 -20.69
N GLY A 158 -2.10 16.44 -21.24
CA GLY A 158 -2.34 17.81 -20.78
C GLY A 158 -1.89 18.04 -19.33
N LEU A 159 -2.07 19.25 -18.79
CA LEU A 159 -1.63 19.55 -17.42
C LEU A 159 -2.38 18.69 -16.38
N SER A 160 -3.66 18.39 -16.62
CA SER A 160 -4.54 17.76 -15.63
C SER A 160 -4.06 16.40 -15.16
N VAL A 161 -3.66 15.54 -16.11
CA VAL A 161 -3.28 14.16 -15.78
C VAL A 161 -1.99 14.17 -14.97
N PHE A 162 -0.98 14.95 -15.37
CA PHE A 162 0.28 15.06 -14.61
C PHE A 162 0.06 15.49 -13.16
N VAL A 163 -0.79 16.49 -12.92
CA VAL A 163 -1.02 16.98 -11.54
C VAL A 163 -1.99 16.10 -10.76
N HIS A 164 -2.86 15.34 -11.41
CA HIS A 164 -3.69 14.33 -10.74
C HIS A 164 -2.81 13.17 -10.25
N GLU A 165 -2.01 12.60 -11.14
CA GLU A 165 -1.13 11.48 -10.80
C GLU A 165 -0.05 11.86 -9.77
N TYR A 166 0.49 13.07 -9.88
CA TYR A 166 1.41 13.60 -8.86
C TYR A 166 0.69 13.81 -7.51
N GLY A 167 -0.64 13.97 -7.50
CA GLY A 167 -1.44 14.01 -6.27
C GLY A 167 -1.38 12.69 -5.52
N HIS A 168 -1.46 11.57 -6.24
CA HIS A 168 -1.25 10.24 -5.66
C HIS A 168 0.17 10.05 -5.13
N ASP A 169 1.16 10.58 -5.84
CA ASP A 169 2.55 10.52 -5.41
C ASP A 169 2.81 11.31 -4.10
N LEU A 170 1.95 12.30 -3.80
CA LEU A 170 1.91 12.99 -2.51
C LEU A 170 1.01 12.30 -1.46
N GLY A 171 0.45 11.13 -1.77
CA GLY A 171 -0.37 10.32 -0.85
C GLY A 171 -1.87 10.63 -0.88
N LEU A 172 -2.37 11.37 -1.87
CA LEU A 172 -3.82 11.57 -2.02
C LEU A 172 -4.49 10.36 -2.70
N PRO A 173 -5.63 9.88 -2.22
CA PRO A 173 -6.39 8.84 -2.91
C PRO A 173 -7.20 9.41 -4.08
N ASP A 174 -7.68 8.51 -4.95
CA ASP A 174 -8.78 8.84 -5.86
C ASP A 174 -10.03 9.23 -5.08
N ALA A 175 -10.66 10.31 -5.51
CA ALA A 175 -11.89 10.83 -4.93
C ALA A 175 -13.11 10.55 -5.81
N TYR A 176 -12.99 9.82 -6.93
CA TYR A 176 -14.11 9.28 -7.72
C TYR A 176 -14.47 7.85 -7.28
N SER A 177 -15.55 7.27 -7.82
CA SER A 177 -15.91 5.87 -7.55
C SER A 177 -15.00 4.92 -8.35
N THR A 178 -14.04 4.27 -7.70
CA THR A 178 -13.12 3.33 -8.35
C THR A 178 -13.80 2.02 -8.79
N ALA A 179 -14.93 1.65 -8.15
CA ALA A 179 -15.76 0.50 -8.55
C ALA A 179 -16.76 0.81 -9.69
N GLY A 180 -16.66 1.99 -10.29
CA GLY A 180 -17.60 2.51 -11.28
C GLY A 180 -18.82 3.20 -10.66
N GLY A 181 -19.48 4.06 -11.46
CA GLY A 181 -20.60 4.89 -11.03
C GLY A 181 -20.18 6.31 -10.59
N ASP A 182 -21.17 7.16 -10.33
CA ASP A 182 -20.95 8.56 -9.92
C ASP A 182 -20.83 8.68 -8.41
N ASN A 183 -20.16 9.73 -7.93
CA ASN A 183 -20.20 10.13 -6.53
C ASN A 183 -20.51 11.63 -6.38
N SER A 184 -20.35 12.18 -5.17
CA SER A 184 -20.67 13.60 -4.91
C SER A 184 -19.45 14.52 -5.01
N ASN A 185 -18.28 14.01 -5.40
CA ASN A 185 -17.06 14.79 -5.56
C ASN A 185 -16.97 15.41 -6.95
N GLU A 186 -16.95 14.60 -8.01
CA GLU A 186 -16.98 15.07 -9.41
C GLU A 186 -16.04 16.27 -9.65
N PHE A 187 -16.58 17.40 -10.13
CA PHE A 187 -15.86 18.64 -10.44
C PHE A 187 -15.38 19.44 -9.20
N TRP A 188 -15.65 18.97 -7.98
CA TRP A 188 -15.23 19.66 -6.75
C TRP A 188 -13.79 19.40 -6.34
N THR A 189 -13.09 18.45 -6.96
CA THR A 189 -11.69 18.20 -6.62
C THR A 189 -10.95 17.62 -7.82
N LEU A 190 -9.69 18.03 -7.99
CA LEU A 190 -8.77 17.43 -8.95
C LEU A 190 -8.70 15.91 -8.81
N MET A 191 -8.81 15.37 -7.59
CA MET A 191 -8.70 13.93 -7.33
C MET A 191 -9.95 13.14 -7.76
N ALA A 192 -11.00 13.81 -8.24
CA ALA A 192 -12.19 13.16 -8.80
C ALA A 192 -12.25 13.41 -10.32
N GLN A 193 -12.70 14.60 -10.73
CA GLN A 193 -12.71 14.98 -12.15
C GLN A 193 -11.49 15.86 -12.46
N SER A 194 -10.42 15.25 -12.96
CA SER A 194 -9.20 15.98 -13.30
C SER A 194 -9.27 16.69 -14.65
N ARG A 195 -10.07 16.19 -15.60
CA ARG A 195 -10.04 16.61 -17.00
C ARG A 195 -10.97 17.79 -17.25
N LEU A 196 -10.45 19.00 -17.03
CA LEU A 196 -11.19 20.25 -17.28
C LEU A 196 -10.67 20.98 -18.51
N ASN A 197 -11.49 21.88 -19.05
CA ASN A 197 -11.12 22.76 -20.15
C ASN A 197 -11.97 24.04 -20.13
N ALA A 198 -11.42 25.15 -20.62
CA ALA A 198 -12.28 26.29 -20.96
C ALA A 198 -12.93 26.12 -22.33
N LYS A 199 -13.86 27.03 -22.62
CA LYS A 199 -14.52 27.09 -23.92
C LYS A 199 -13.48 27.26 -25.05
N GLY A 200 -13.34 26.22 -25.87
CA GLY A 200 -12.46 26.21 -27.04
C GLY A 200 -11.06 25.60 -26.78
N GLU A 201 -10.80 25.15 -25.56
CA GLU A 201 -9.61 24.37 -25.19
C GLU A 201 -9.89 22.87 -25.31
N ALA A 202 -8.86 22.06 -25.59
CA ALA A 202 -8.99 20.60 -25.53
C ALA A 202 -9.21 20.13 -24.08
N LEU A 203 -9.88 18.99 -23.94
CA LEU A 203 -10.12 18.37 -22.64
C LEU A 203 -8.79 18.04 -21.95
N GLY A 204 -8.64 18.38 -20.66
CA GLY A 204 -7.42 18.13 -19.88
C GLY A 204 -6.34 19.21 -19.99
N GLU A 205 -6.54 20.25 -20.81
CA GLU A 205 -5.65 21.42 -20.80
C GLU A 205 -5.66 22.17 -19.46
N ARG A 206 -6.73 22.02 -18.66
CA ARG A 206 -6.86 22.58 -17.31
C ARG A 206 -7.02 21.49 -16.27
N ALA A 207 -6.36 21.72 -15.13
CA ALA A 207 -6.60 21.00 -13.89
C ALA A 207 -7.60 21.77 -13.03
N GLY A 208 -8.43 21.07 -12.25
CA GLY A 208 -9.23 21.68 -11.18
C GLY A 208 -8.39 22.01 -9.94
N ASP A 209 -8.91 22.84 -9.04
CA ASP A 209 -8.33 23.06 -7.71
C ASP A 209 -8.46 21.78 -6.85
N LEU A 210 -7.50 21.54 -5.95
CA LEU A 210 -7.64 20.50 -4.93
C LEU A 210 -8.79 20.86 -3.98
N GLY A 211 -9.56 19.85 -3.55
CA GLY A 211 -10.57 20.05 -2.52
C GLY A 211 -9.95 20.42 -1.16
N ALA A 212 -10.79 20.92 -0.26
CA ALA A 212 -10.34 21.32 1.08
C ALA A 212 -9.81 20.13 1.90
N TRP A 213 -10.37 18.93 1.69
CA TRP A 213 -9.93 17.73 2.39
C TRP A 213 -8.51 17.32 1.95
N GLU A 214 -8.23 17.34 0.65
CA GLU A 214 -6.92 17.03 0.09
C GLU A 214 -5.88 18.04 0.57
N LYS A 215 -6.21 19.34 0.54
CA LYS A 215 -5.32 20.37 1.11
C LYS A 215 -5.13 20.20 2.62
N LEU A 216 -6.11 19.69 3.35
CA LEU A 216 -5.96 19.37 4.77
C LEU A 216 -4.98 18.21 4.98
N GLN A 217 -5.11 17.12 4.21
CA GLN A 217 -4.20 15.97 4.28
C GLN A 217 -2.75 16.37 3.98
N LEU A 218 -2.53 17.22 2.98
CA LEU A 218 -1.21 17.72 2.61
C LEU A 218 -0.66 18.81 3.56
N GLY A 219 -1.44 19.24 4.57
CA GLY A 219 -1.06 20.35 5.44
C GLY A 219 -1.02 21.72 4.74
N TRP A 220 -1.70 21.86 3.60
CA TRP A 220 -1.72 23.07 2.78
C TRP A 220 -2.92 23.98 3.06
N LEU A 221 -3.98 23.47 3.70
CA LEU A 221 -5.18 24.21 4.04
C LEU A 221 -4.97 25.08 5.28
N ASP A 222 -5.05 26.40 5.12
CA ASP A 222 -5.22 27.33 6.24
C ASP A 222 -6.67 27.27 6.76
N HIS A 223 -6.88 26.77 7.97
CA HIS A 223 -8.23 26.45 8.45
C HIS A 223 -8.44 26.74 9.93
N GLU A 224 -9.72 26.94 10.26
CA GLU A 224 -10.21 27.02 11.65
C GLU A 224 -10.71 25.65 12.12
N VAL A 225 -10.48 25.31 13.39
CA VAL A 225 -11.06 24.10 14.01
C VAL A 225 -12.24 24.49 14.90
N ILE A 226 -13.38 23.84 14.69
CA ILE A 226 -14.60 24.03 15.48
C ILE A 226 -14.84 22.75 16.29
N ALA A 227 -14.82 22.87 17.61
CA ALA A 227 -15.00 21.73 18.49
C ALA A 227 -16.46 21.24 18.52
N THR A 228 -16.66 20.00 18.92
CA THR A 228 -18.00 19.40 19.03
C THR A 228 -18.90 20.23 19.96
N LYS A 229 -20.10 20.58 19.47
CA LYS A 229 -21.12 21.46 20.14
C LYS A 229 -20.73 22.93 20.25
N GLU A 230 -19.59 23.35 19.74
CA GLU A 230 -19.24 24.76 19.65
C GLU A 230 -20.12 25.48 18.61
N LYS A 231 -20.46 26.74 18.88
CA LYS A 231 -21.11 27.63 17.92
C LYS A 231 -20.17 28.78 17.59
N ARG A 232 -19.87 28.94 16.30
CA ARG A 232 -18.99 30.00 15.80
C ARG A 232 -19.57 30.61 14.52
N THR A 233 -19.29 31.88 14.29
CA THR A 233 -19.48 32.55 13.00
C THR A 233 -18.10 32.84 12.44
N LEU A 234 -17.85 32.36 11.21
CA LEU A 234 -16.58 32.52 10.52
C LEU A 234 -16.77 33.36 9.26
N GLU A 235 -15.74 34.13 8.93
CA GLU A 235 -15.60 34.79 7.62
C GLU A 235 -14.40 34.15 6.92
N LEU A 236 -14.66 33.34 5.89
CA LEU A 236 -13.65 32.57 5.19
C LEU A 236 -13.13 33.30 3.95
N GLY A 237 -11.84 33.14 3.67
CA GLY A 237 -11.21 33.50 2.41
C GLY A 237 -11.43 32.42 1.34
N PRO A 238 -11.07 32.69 0.07
CA PRO A 238 -11.11 31.70 -0.99
C PRO A 238 -10.14 30.54 -0.70
N GLN A 239 -10.51 29.30 -1.02
CA GLN A 239 -9.64 28.14 -0.74
C GLN A 239 -8.52 27.95 -1.77
N GLU A 240 -8.55 28.67 -2.87
CA GLU A 240 -7.62 28.49 -4.00
C GLU A 240 -6.25 29.16 -3.76
N TYR A 241 -6.16 30.06 -2.77
CA TYR A 241 -4.92 30.73 -2.37
C TYR A 241 -5.00 31.28 -0.93
N ASN A 242 -3.85 31.50 -0.28
CA ASN A 242 -3.82 32.13 1.05
C ASN A 242 -4.28 33.58 1.02
N SER A 243 -5.09 33.96 2.00
CA SER A 243 -5.50 35.34 2.28
C SER A 243 -5.32 35.66 3.76
N ASP A 244 -5.68 36.87 4.21
CA ASP A 244 -5.70 37.20 5.65
C ASP A 244 -6.78 36.41 6.43
N LYS A 245 -7.69 35.72 5.73
CA LYS A 245 -8.74 34.87 6.29
C LYS A 245 -8.46 33.41 5.97
N ALA A 246 -8.80 32.55 6.92
CA ALA A 246 -8.75 31.09 6.76
C ALA A 246 -9.53 30.64 5.51
N GLN A 247 -8.98 29.68 4.79
CA GLN A 247 -9.52 29.09 3.56
C GLN A 247 -10.71 28.15 3.82
N GLY A 248 -10.75 27.56 5.01
CA GLY A 248 -11.73 26.55 5.37
C GLY A 248 -11.90 26.39 6.87
N ALA A 249 -12.69 25.38 7.24
CA ALA A 249 -12.81 24.97 8.63
C ALA A 249 -13.08 23.46 8.76
N VAL A 250 -12.57 22.88 9.84
CA VAL A 250 -12.80 21.48 10.22
C VAL A 250 -13.75 21.45 11.42
N VAL A 251 -14.90 20.80 11.27
CA VAL A 251 -15.89 20.64 12.34
C VAL A 251 -15.78 19.23 12.90
N VAL A 252 -15.28 19.11 14.12
CA VAL A 252 -15.07 17.82 14.77
C VAL A 252 -16.40 17.30 15.34
N LEU A 253 -16.79 16.10 14.94
CA LEU A 253 -17.98 15.40 15.45
C LEU A 253 -17.55 14.35 16.50
N PRO A 254 -18.49 13.83 17.31
CA PRO A 254 -18.21 12.64 18.10
C PRO A 254 -17.73 11.51 17.19
N LYS A 255 -16.81 10.68 17.71
CA LYS A 255 -16.34 9.52 16.98
C LYS A 255 -17.51 8.65 16.53
N LYS A 256 -17.37 8.09 15.33
CA LYS A 256 -18.36 7.19 14.74
C LYS A 256 -18.02 5.77 15.14
N GLU A 257 -18.91 5.12 15.87
CA GLU A 257 -18.84 3.69 16.10
C GLU A 257 -19.13 2.94 14.80
N VAL A 258 -18.24 2.03 14.42
CA VAL A 258 -18.42 1.12 13.30
C VAL A 258 -18.24 -0.30 13.80
N THR A 259 -19.34 -1.07 13.73
CA THR A 259 -19.33 -2.49 14.09
C THR A 259 -19.06 -3.34 12.85
N ARG A 260 -18.09 -4.24 12.95
CA ARG A 260 -17.80 -5.26 11.93
C ARG A 260 -18.17 -6.63 12.49
N GLU A 261 -18.94 -7.38 11.72
CA GLU A 261 -19.26 -8.77 12.04
C GLU A 261 -18.07 -9.64 11.65
N LEU A 262 -17.50 -10.33 12.63
CA LEU A 262 -16.38 -11.25 12.42
C LEU A 262 -16.85 -12.68 12.23
N GLY A 263 -18.02 -13.04 12.75
CA GLY A 263 -18.55 -14.41 12.74
C GLY A 263 -18.22 -15.16 14.03
N ALA A 264 -19.03 -16.18 14.37
CA ALA A 264 -18.91 -16.88 15.64
C ALA A 264 -17.57 -17.64 15.79
N PRO A 265 -16.94 -17.59 16.98
CA PRO A 265 -15.82 -18.45 17.37
C PRO A 265 -16.09 -19.95 17.13
N ALA A 266 -15.01 -20.75 17.04
CA ALA A 266 -15.12 -22.19 16.86
C ALA A 266 -15.62 -22.86 18.14
N SER A 267 -15.13 -22.37 19.29
CA SER A 267 -15.58 -22.72 20.61
C SER A 267 -15.73 -21.44 21.46
N GLY A 268 -16.32 -21.54 22.66
CA GLY A 268 -16.41 -20.39 23.56
C GLY A 268 -17.15 -19.15 23.02
N SER A 269 -16.60 -17.98 23.31
CA SER A 269 -17.11 -16.64 23.03
C SER A 269 -16.09 -15.69 22.40
N LYS A 270 -14.82 -16.10 22.30
CA LYS A 270 -13.71 -15.35 21.72
C LYS A 270 -12.91 -16.20 20.73
N GLN A 271 -12.16 -15.53 19.86
CA GLN A 271 -11.27 -16.13 18.87
C GLN A 271 -10.07 -15.19 18.67
N PHE A 272 -8.96 -15.69 18.16
CA PHE A 272 -7.87 -14.84 17.69
C PHE A 272 -8.18 -14.33 16.27
N HIS A 273 -7.91 -13.05 16.03
CA HIS A 273 -8.12 -12.39 14.73
C HIS A 273 -6.85 -11.68 14.30
N SER A 274 -6.46 -11.87 13.04
CA SER A 274 -5.25 -11.27 12.46
C SER A 274 -5.31 -9.76 12.28
N GLY A 275 -6.48 -9.15 12.42
CA GLY A 275 -6.76 -7.83 11.85
C GLY A 275 -7.12 -7.93 10.37
N SER A 276 -7.52 -6.79 9.80
CA SER A 276 -7.95 -6.63 8.41
C SER A 276 -7.60 -5.20 7.98
N GLY A 277 -6.88 -5.08 6.87
CA GLY A 277 -6.34 -3.82 6.37
C GLY A 277 -5.24 -4.05 5.34
N ASP A 278 -4.87 -2.98 4.65
CA ASP A 278 -3.77 -2.96 3.68
C ASP A 278 -2.43 -2.76 4.42
N ASP A 279 -1.33 -3.18 3.80
CA ASP A 279 0.06 -3.05 4.28
C ASP A 279 0.32 -3.61 5.70
N LEU A 280 -0.36 -4.69 6.08
CA LEU A 280 -0.21 -5.31 7.40
C LEU A 280 0.97 -6.28 7.46
N ALA A 281 1.57 -6.41 8.65
CA ALA A 281 2.56 -7.42 9.00
C ALA A 281 2.34 -7.92 10.44
N ASN A 282 1.16 -8.46 10.70
CA ASN A 282 0.70 -8.80 12.04
C ASN A 282 1.18 -10.20 12.46
N ALA A 283 1.60 -10.36 13.72
CA ALA A 283 2.03 -11.62 14.30
C ALA A 283 1.35 -11.94 15.63
N MET A 284 1.14 -13.23 15.89
CA MET A 284 0.82 -13.78 17.20
C MET A 284 1.84 -14.88 17.52
N THR A 285 2.73 -14.62 18.48
CA THR A 285 3.93 -15.44 18.73
C THR A 285 3.90 -16.09 20.12
N THR A 286 4.31 -17.35 20.21
CA THR A 286 4.54 -18.06 21.47
C THR A 286 5.86 -18.83 21.43
N THR A 287 6.37 -19.22 22.58
CA THR A 287 7.59 -20.03 22.70
C THR A 287 7.28 -21.36 23.37
N VAL A 288 7.65 -22.46 22.72
CA VAL A 288 7.48 -23.81 23.25
C VAL A 288 8.80 -24.56 23.30
N GLU A 289 8.97 -25.42 24.31
CA GLU A 289 10.08 -26.37 24.37
C GLU A 289 9.56 -27.76 24.00
N ILE A 290 9.99 -28.28 22.86
CA ILE A 290 9.57 -29.61 22.40
C ILE A 290 10.51 -30.66 23.01
N PRO A 291 10.03 -31.55 23.90
CA PRO A 291 10.90 -32.47 24.62
C PRO A 291 11.71 -33.37 23.70
N ALA A 292 12.99 -33.57 24.02
CA ALA A 292 13.83 -34.53 23.34
C ALA A 292 13.28 -35.96 23.53
N GLY A 293 13.32 -36.77 22.48
CA GLY A 293 12.81 -38.15 22.49
C GLY A 293 11.30 -38.28 22.21
N SER A 294 10.61 -37.18 21.92
CA SER A 294 9.23 -37.22 21.43
C SER A 294 9.16 -37.93 20.07
N SER A 295 8.19 -38.83 19.90
CA SER A 295 8.01 -39.59 18.64
C SER A 295 7.37 -38.75 17.52
N SER A 296 6.66 -37.69 17.89
CA SER A 296 6.03 -36.73 16.98
C SER A 296 5.76 -35.42 17.71
N ALA A 297 5.64 -34.32 16.98
CA ALA A 297 5.15 -33.05 17.51
C ALA A 297 4.29 -32.33 16.46
N ALA A 298 3.28 -31.57 16.89
CA ALA A 298 2.42 -30.82 15.98
C ALA A 298 1.79 -29.61 16.67
N LEU A 299 1.57 -28.55 15.89
CA LEU A 299 0.62 -27.48 16.19
C LEU A 299 -0.70 -27.80 15.50
N LYS A 300 -1.80 -27.65 16.22
CA LYS A 300 -3.17 -27.79 15.72
C LYS A 300 -3.99 -26.58 16.12
N ALA A 301 -4.96 -26.22 15.29
CA ALA A 301 -5.92 -25.17 15.59
C ALA A 301 -7.20 -25.36 14.77
N LYS A 302 -8.25 -24.61 15.09
CA LYS A 302 -9.34 -24.30 14.17
C LYS A 302 -8.97 -23.03 13.42
N VAL A 303 -9.17 -23.04 12.11
CA VAL A 303 -9.00 -21.84 11.26
C VAL A 303 -10.21 -21.61 10.36
N ARG A 304 -10.51 -20.33 10.15
CA ARG A 304 -11.46 -19.81 9.16
C ARG A 304 -10.82 -18.54 8.59
N TYR A 305 -10.96 -18.28 7.31
CA TYR A 305 -10.31 -17.13 6.70
C TYR A 305 -10.99 -16.68 5.41
N ASP A 306 -10.79 -15.41 5.11
CA ASP A 306 -11.09 -14.77 3.83
C ASP A 306 -9.93 -13.79 3.57
N ILE A 307 -9.05 -14.18 2.65
CA ILE A 307 -7.75 -13.57 2.39
C ILE A 307 -7.62 -13.42 0.87
N GLU A 308 -7.15 -12.27 0.38
CA GLU A 308 -7.02 -12.04 -1.06
C GLU A 308 -6.11 -13.08 -1.72
N GLU A 309 -6.66 -13.87 -2.65
CA GLU A 309 -5.95 -14.97 -3.31
C GLU A 309 -4.82 -14.44 -4.20
N GLY A 310 -3.60 -14.91 -3.96
CA GLY A 310 -2.42 -14.54 -4.75
C GLY A 310 -1.67 -13.28 -4.29
N TYR A 311 -2.19 -12.53 -3.32
CA TYR A 311 -1.64 -11.23 -2.89
C TYR A 311 -1.39 -11.22 -1.38
N ASP A 312 -2.43 -11.50 -0.60
CA ASP A 312 -2.37 -11.57 0.86
C ASP A 312 -2.08 -12.99 1.33
N TYR A 313 -1.35 -13.12 2.44
CA TYR A 313 -1.03 -14.45 2.97
C TYR A 313 -0.98 -14.49 4.49
N ALA A 314 -1.55 -15.55 5.05
CA ALA A 314 -1.25 -16.02 6.39
C ALA A 314 -0.24 -17.17 6.39
N TYR A 315 0.58 -17.24 7.44
CA TYR A 315 1.63 -18.23 7.59
C TYR A 315 1.65 -18.79 9.01
N VAL A 316 1.98 -20.07 9.14
CA VAL A 316 2.51 -20.62 10.40
C VAL A 316 4.02 -20.73 10.25
N GLN A 317 4.75 -20.10 11.16
CA GLN A 317 6.20 -20.01 11.06
C GLN A 317 6.87 -20.47 12.36
N ALA A 318 8.09 -20.97 12.23
CA ALA A 318 8.94 -21.32 13.35
C ALA A 318 10.31 -20.66 13.26
N SER A 319 10.84 -20.29 14.42
CA SER A 319 12.20 -19.81 14.62
C SER A 319 12.92 -20.63 15.71
N THR A 320 14.24 -20.77 15.55
CA THR A 320 15.11 -21.42 16.55
C THR A 320 16.27 -20.53 16.98
N ASP A 321 16.25 -19.26 16.59
CA ASP A 321 17.28 -18.25 16.85
C ASP A 321 16.71 -16.99 17.52
N GLY A 322 15.64 -17.16 18.30
CA GLY A 322 15.01 -16.08 19.05
C GLY A 322 14.24 -15.09 18.18
N GLY A 323 13.66 -15.56 17.07
CA GLY A 323 12.89 -14.73 16.14
C GLY A 323 13.73 -13.92 15.15
N SER A 324 15.04 -14.19 15.05
CA SER A 324 15.91 -13.49 14.09
C SER A 324 15.64 -13.94 12.65
N THR A 325 15.35 -15.22 12.46
CA THR A 325 14.89 -15.79 11.18
C THR A 325 13.66 -16.67 11.38
N TRP A 326 12.78 -16.68 10.37
CA TRP A 326 11.50 -17.39 10.40
C TRP A 326 11.35 -18.28 9.18
N THR A 327 10.94 -19.54 9.40
CA THR A 327 10.65 -20.51 8.34
C THR A 327 9.15 -20.76 8.29
N ALA A 328 8.52 -20.53 7.13
CA ALA A 328 7.14 -20.93 6.87
C ALA A 328 7.03 -22.46 6.80
N LEU A 329 6.03 -23.00 7.49
CA LEU A 329 5.85 -24.43 7.71
C LEU A 329 4.74 -24.99 6.84
N ASP A 330 4.99 -26.16 6.26
CA ASP A 330 3.96 -26.99 5.64
C ASP A 330 2.92 -27.45 6.66
N GLY A 331 1.71 -27.72 6.19
CA GLY A 331 0.64 -28.25 7.01
C GLY A 331 -0.57 -28.63 6.17
N THR A 332 -1.67 -28.94 6.84
CA THR A 332 -2.96 -29.17 6.20
C THR A 332 -4.07 -28.37 6.86
N ILE A 333 -5.07 -27.97 6.06
CA ILE A 333 -6.32 -27.36 6.51
C ILE A 333 -7.46 -28.25 6.01
N GLY A 334 -8.24 -28.83 6.93
CA GLY A 334 -9.27 -29.81 6.58
C GLY A 334 -8.74 -31.06 5.88
N GLY A 335 -7.44 -31.36 6.02
CA GLY A 335 -6.75 -32.45 5.33
C GLY A 335 -6.16 -32.10 3.95
N THR A 336 -6.41 -30.90 3.44
CA THR A 336 -5.79 -30.39 2.20
C THR A 336 -4.48 -29.69 2.52
N PRO A 337 -3.36 -29.96 1.80
CA PRO A 337 -2.11 -29.25 2.00
C PRO A 337 -2.27 -27.72 1.87
N ILE A 338 -1.55 -26.98 2.71
CA ILE A 338 -1.40 -25.53 2.56
C ILE A 338 -0.76 -25.22 1.20
N GLY A 339 -1.21 -24.14 0.55
CA GLY A 339 -0.70 -23.66 -0.73
C GLY A 339 0.71 -23.07 -0.61
N ALA A 340 1.13 -22.35 -1.65
CA ALA A 340 2.39 -21.64 -1.64
C ALA A 340 2.18 -20.19 -2.09
N ASP A 341 2.93 -19.28 -1.48
CA ASP A 341 3.01 -17.90 -1.93
C ASP A 341 3.73 -17.78 -3.28
N THR A 342 3.79 -16.57 -3.82
CA THR A 342 4.46 -16.24 -5.09
C THR A 342 5.96 -16.61 -5.10
N SER A 343 6.59 -16.72 -3.93
CA SER A 343 7.99 -17.12 -3.75
C SER A 343 8.17 -18.61 -3.47
N GLY A 344 7.08 -19.40 -3.48
CA GLY A 344 7.09 -20.85 -3.24
C GLY A 344 7.19 -21.25 -1.76
N ARG A 345 6.92 -20.35 -0.82
CA ARG A 345 6.87 -20.64 0.63
C ARG A 345 5.46 -21.11 1.01
N PRO A 346 5.28 -22.07 1.95
CA PRO A 346 3.95 -22.48 2.40
C PRO A 346 3.14 -21.29 2.91
N GLY A 347 1.97 -21.02 2.31
CA GLY A 347 1.15 -19.84 2.58
C GLY A 347 -0.34 -20.13 2.45
N ILE A 348 -1.16 -19.45 3.26
CA ILE A 348 -2.61 -19.57 3.32
C ILE A 348 -3.23 -18.31 2.71
N ASP A 349 -3.99 -18.47 1.64
CA ASP A 349 -4.77 -17.44 0.96
C ASP A 349 -6.15 -17.99 0.55
N GLY A 350 -6.97 -17.14 -0.07
CA GLY A 350 -8.31 -17.49 -0.54
C GLY A 350 -9.35 -17.58 0.57
N VAL A 351 -10.36 -18.43 0.38
CA VAL A 351 -11.55 -18.47 1.26
C VAL A 351 -11.77 -19.84 1.88
N GLN A 352 -11.87 -19.86 3.22
CA GLN A 352 -12.32 -21.00 4.02
C GLN A 352 -13.42 -20.52 4.97
N SER A 353 -14.68 -20.56 4.50
CA SER A 353 -15.82 -19.93 5.18
C SER A 353 -16.31 -20.64 6.46
N SER A 354 -16.05 -21.94 6.60
CA SER A 354 -16.34 -22.72 7.81
C SER A 354 -15.05 -23.11 8.54
N TRP A 355 -15.10 -23.18 9.88
CA TRP A 355 -14.00 -23.67 10.70
C TRP A 355 -13.48 -25.04 10.22
N ALA A 356 -12.19 -25.10 9.93
CA ALA A 356 -11.48 -26.29 9.49
C ALA A 356 -10.29 -26.59 10.42
N ASP A 357 -9.89 -27.86 10.50
CA ASP A 357 -8.74 -28.27 11.30
C ASP A 357 -7.43 -27.92 10.59
N LEU A 358 -6.64 -27.05 11.20
CA LEU A 358 -5.24 -26.81 10.86
C LEU A 358 -4.38 -27.85 11.58
N ASN A 359 -3.43 -28.45 10.86
CA ASN A 359 -2.42 -29.35 11.42
C ASN A 359 -1.04 -29.09 10.79
N VAL A 360 -0.11 -28.60 11.59
CA VAL A 360 1.27 -28.27 11.20
C VAL A 360 2.25 -29.21 11.92
N PRO A 361 2.94 -30.11 11.20
CA PRO A 361 3.94 -30.99 11.79
C PRO A 361 5.15 -30.21 12.32
N LEU A 362 5.60 -30.55 13.53
CA LEU A 362 6.75 -29.93 14.21
C LEU A 362 7.88 -30.94 14.47
N ASP A 363 7.86 -32.10 13.83
CA ASP A 363 8.82 -33.19 14.04
C ASP A 363 10.29 -32.75 13.85
N GLY A 364 10.54 -31.82 12.91
CA GLY A 364 11.87 -31.23 12.66
C GLY A 364 12.41 -30.35 13.80
N TYR A 365 11.58 -30.09 14.80
CA TYR A 365 11.89 -29.24 15.95
C TYR A 365 11.95 -30.00 17.28
N VAL A 366 11.82 -31.34 17.27
CA VAL A 366 11.98 -32.16 18.49
C VAL A 366 13.34 -31.91 19.16
N GLY A 367 13.31 -31.68 20.47
CA GLY A 367 14.49 -31.39 21.28
C GLY A 367 14.97 -29.93 21.21
N LYS A 368 14.19 -29.02 20.61
CA LYS A 368 14.51 -27.60 20.49
C LYS A 368 13.53 -26.75 21.30
N LYS A 369 14.01 -25.56 21.68
CA LYS A 369 13.17 -24.43 22.03
C LYS A 369 12.82 -23.70 20.74
N VAL A 370 11.54 -23.44 20.51
CA VAL A 370 11.00 -22.95 19.24
C VAL A 370 10.09 -21.78 19.52
N ASP A 371 10.31 -20.67 18.81
CA ASP A 371 9.31 -19.62 18.73
C ASP A 371 8.39 -19.96 17.55
N LEU A 372 7.09 -20.04 17.81
CA LEU A 372 6.05 -20.32 16.83
C LEU A 372 5.19 -19.08 16.65
N ARG A 373 4.84 -18.74 15.41
CA ARG A 373 3.90 -17.64 15.16
C ARG A 373 2.90 -17.94 14.07
N PHE A 374 1.71 -17.39 14.23
CA PHE A 374 0.85 -17.03 13.11
C PHE A 374 1.28 -15.66 12.62
N PHE A 375 1.47 -15.51 11.31
CA PHE A 375 1.90 -14.26 10.69
C PHE A 375 0.96 -13.94 9.52
N TYR A 376 0.37 -12.76 9.49
CA TYR A 376 -0.53 -12.30 8.45
C TYR A 376 0.07 -11.07 7.77
N LYS A 377 0.28 -11.17 6.46
CA LYS A 377 0.86 -10.11 5.65
C LYS A 377 -0.08 -9.77 4.50
N THR A 378 -0.36 -8.47 4.32
CA THR A 378 -1.19 -7.97 3.22
C THR A 378 -0.42 -7.03 2.31
N ASP A 379 -0.89 -6.88 1.08
CA ASP A 379 -0.38 -5.88 0.15
C ASP A 379 -1.11 -4.52 0.32
N GLY A 380 -0.86 -3.58 -0.59
CA GLY A 380 -1.40 -2.22 -0.50
C GLY A 380 -2.86 -2.05 -0.94
N GLY A 381 -3.61 -3.14 -1.19
CA GLY A 381 -5.00 -3.07 -1.64
C GLY A 381 -5.86 -4.26 -1.24
N LEU A 382 -7.18 -4.09 -1.42
CA LEU A 382 -8.22 -5.11 -1.17
C LEU A 382 -8.10 -5.88 0.16
N ALA A 383 -8.19 -5.17 1.28
CA ALA A 383 -8.36 -5.82 2.58
C ALA A 383 -9.61 -6.71 2.71
N GLN A 384 -9.41 -8.03 2.82
CA GLN A 384 -10.43 -9.00 3.22
C GLN A 384 -10.51 -9.16 4.76
N PRO A 385 -11.52 -9.85 5.31
CA PRO A 385 -11.66 -10.05 6.76
C PRO A 385 -10.46 -10.69 7.48
N GLY A 386 -9.55 -11.36 6.78
CA GLY A 386 -8.30 -11.91 7.31
C GLY A 386 -8.43 -13.32 7.86
N LEU A 387 -7.49 -13.68 8.74
CA LEU A 387 -7.40 -14.98 9.41
C LEU A 387 -8.06 -14.96 10.80
N PHE A 388 -8.88 -15.98 11.06
CA PHE A 388 -9.40 -16.32 12.38
C PHE A 388 -8.80 -17.65 12.84
N VAL A 389 -8.32 -17.67 14.08
CA VAL A 389 -7.72 -18.85 14.71
C VAL A 389 -8.39 -19.09 16.07
N ASP A 390 -8.66 -20.34 16.39
CA ASP A 390 -9.27 -20.74 17.65
C ASP A 390 -8.78 -22.15 18.05
N ASP A 391 -9.02 -22.57 19.30
CA ASP A 391 -8.65 -23.88 19.85
C ASP A 391 -7.19 -24.30 19.53
N VAL A 392 -6.22 -23.39 19.76
CA VAL A 392 -4.80 -23.65 19.45
C VAL A 392 -4.22 -24.65 20.44
N SER A 393 -3.57 -25.69 19.94
CA SER A 393 -2.83 -26.66 20.76
C SER A 393 -1.49 -27.04 20.15
N VAL A 394 -0.48 -27.19 21.01
CA VAL A 394 0.82 -27.74 20.61
C VAL A 394 1.06 -29.01 21.41
N THR A 395 1.36 -30.10 20.72
CA THR A 395 1.54 -31.41 21.35
C THR A 395 2.88 -32.04 20.95
N ALA A 396 3.44 -32.83 21.86
CA ALA A 396 4.57 -33.71 21.65
C ALA A 396 4.16 -35.15 22.04
N GLY A 397 3.88 -35.98 21.04
CA GLY A 397 3.22 -37.27 21.23
C GLY A 397 1.85 -37.11 21.89
N ALA A 398 1.71 -37.61 23.12
CA ALA A 398 0.49 -37.47 23.92
C ALA A 398 0.55 -36.33 24.94
N THR A 399 1.68 -35.63 25.04
CA THR A 399 1.86 -34.51 25.96
C THR A 399 1.40 -33.22 25.31
N GLU A 400 0.49 -32.50 25.97
CA GLU A 400 0.10 -31.14 25.61
C GLU A 400 1.12 -30.16 26.19
N LEU A 401 1.71 -29.34 25.31
CA LEU A 401 2.69 -28.31 25.65
C LEU A 401 2.03 -26.93 25.75
N LEU A 402 0.97 -26.71 24.99
CA LEU A 402 0.17 -25.49 24.94
C LEU A 402 -1.27 -25.85 24.57
N SER A 403 -2.23 -25.15 25.16
CA SER A 403 -3.66 -25.18 24.81
C SER A 403 -4.25 -23.81 25.12
N ASP A 404 -4.89 -23.18 24.14
CA ASP A 404 -5.45 -21.83 24.26
C ASP A 404 -6.64 -21.65 23.29
N ASP A 405 -7.81 -21.37 23.84
CA ASP A 405 -9.08 -21.10 23.13
C ASP A 405 -9.44 -19.59 23.15
N ALA A 406 -8.45 -18.73 23.41
CA ALA A 406 -8.58 -17.27 23.48
C ALA A 406 -9.45 -16.73 24.64
N GLU A 407 -10.10 -17.57 25.44
CA GLU A 407 -11.03 -17.12 26.49
C GLU A 407 -10.31 -16.39 27.63
N ASP A 408 -9.12 -16.87 27.99
CA ASP A 408 -8.34 -16.42 29.15
C ASP A 408 -7.27 -15.36 28.79
N GLY A 409 -7.51 -14.58 27.74
CA GLY A 409 -6.72 -13.38 27.42
C GLY A 409 -5.37 -13.65 26.75
N GLY A 410 -5.09 -14.90 26.37
CA GLY A 410 -3.94 -15.25 25.54
C GLY A 410 -2.58 -15.02 26.21
N GLU A 411 -2.45 -15.27 27.52
CA GLU A 411 -1.21 -15.01 28.29
C GLU A 411 0.03 -15.75 27.74
N ALA A 412 -0.17 -16.83 26.97
CA ALA A 412 0.90 -17.57 26.31
C ALA A 412 1.46 -16.87 25.06
N TRP A 413 0.85 -15.76 24.62
CA TRP A 413 1.12 -15.10 23.35
C TRP A 413 1.67 -13.69 23.53
N THR A 414 2.58 -13.33 22.65
CA THR A 414 2.93 -11.94 22.35
C THR A 414 2.22 -11.54 21.07
N PHE A 415 1.34 -10.55 21.18
CA PHE A 415 0.57 -10.00 20.07
C PHE A 415 1.27 -8.79 19.45
N ASP A 416 1.37 -8.79 18.13
CA ASP A 416 1.78 -7.66 17.30
C ASP A 416 0.74 -7.51 16.18
N GLY A 417 -0.26 -6.66 16.37
CA GLY A 417 -1.38 -6.49 15.43
C GLY A 417 -2.48 -7.57 15.48
N PHE A 418 -2.20 -8.82 15.86
CA PHE A 418 -3.24 -9.80 16.19
C PHE A 418 -4.01 -9.38 17.46
N SER A 419 -5.28 -9.78 17.56
CA SER A 419 -6.13 -9.47 18.71
C SER A 419 -7.01 -10.64 19.10
N ILE A 420 -7.57 -10.58 20.31
CA ILE A 420 -8.65 -11.47 20.76
C ILE A 420 -9.97 -10.74 20.53
N ALA A 421 -10.87 -11.35 19.77
CA ALA A 421 -12.15 -10.76 19.39
C ALA A 421 -13.32 -11.71 19.62
N GLY A 422 -14.52 -11.15 19.83
CA GLY A 422 -15.76 -11.93 19.85
C GLY A 422 -16.29 -12.22 18.46
N ALA A 423 -17.61 -12.39 18.33
CA ALA A 423 -18.27 -12.54 17.04
C ALA A 423 -18.33 -11.23 16.21
N SER A 424 -18.03 -10.10 16.84
CA SER A 424 -17.93 -8.79 16.20
C SER A 424 -16.96 -7.90 16.96
N THR A 425 -16.47 -6.85 16.29
CA THR A 425 -15.69 -5.77 16.88
C THR A 425 -16.38 -4.43 16.61
N THR A 426 -16.22 -3.49 17.53
CA THR A 426 -16.68 -2.11 17.35
C THR A 426 -15.51 -1.19 17.59
N ASP A 427 -15.13 -0.45 16.56
CA ASP A 427 -14.09 0.57 16.64
C ASP A 427 -14.71 1.97 16.53
N GLU A 428 -14.03 2.95 17.10
CA GLU A 428 -14.40 4.36 17.04
C GLU A 428 -13.51 5.11 16.05
N TYR A 429 -14.09 5.62 14.97
CA TYR A 429 -13.39 6.38 13.93
C TYR A 429 -13.60 7.89 14.08
N ASP A 430 -12.59 8.68 13.71
CA ASP A 430 -12.76 10.12 13.60
C ASP A 430 -13.83 10.46 12.57
N ASN A 431 -14.65 11.46 12.92
CA ASN A 431 -15.80 11.86 12.15
C ASN A 431 -15.86 13.38 12.16
N TYR A 432 -15.88 14.01 10.99
CA TYR A 432 -15.74 15.45 10.86
C TYR A 432 -16.31 15.94 9.53
N TYR A 433 -16.59 17.24 9.46
CA TYR A 433 -16.77 17.94 8.19
C TYR A 433 -15.52 18.75 7.87
N VAL A 434 -15.11 18.75 6.60
CA VAL A 434 -14.14 19.72 6.07
C VAL A 434 -14.90 20.67 5.16
N MET A 435 -14.81 21.96 5.45
CA MET A 435 -15.47 23.01 4.68
C MET A 435 -14.40 23.82 3.95
N GLY A 436 -14.63 24.07 2.65
CA GLY A 436 -13.84 24.98 1.84
C GLY A 436 -14.74 26.06 1.22
N HIS A 437 -14.22 27.28 1.10
CA HIS A 437 -14.94 28.36 0.45
C HIS A 437 -14.42 28.56 -0.98
N ARG A 438 -15.21 28.07 -1.94
CA ARG A 438 -14.88 28.11 -3.37
C ARG A 438 -15.25 29.44 -4.02
N SER A 439 -14.47 29.87 -5.00
CA SER A 439 -14.75 31.06 -5.81
C SER A 439 -14.17 30.88 -7.21
N TYR A 440 -14.76 31.51 -8.24
CA TYR A 440 -14.25 31.46 -9.63
C TYR A 440 -12.95 32.26 -9.80
N VAL A 441 -11.86 31.74 -9.24
CA VAL A 441 -10.52 32.31 -9.19
C VAL A 441 -9.52 31.16 -9.23
N SER A 442 -8.29 31.43 -9.68
CA SER A 442 -7.24 30.39 -9.76
C SER A 442 -7.59 29.27 -10.74
N TYR A 443 -7.73 28.01 -10.29
CA TYR A 443 -8.05 26.85 -11.13
C TYR A 443 -9.54 26.44 -11.04
N ASP A 444 -10.34 27.19 -10.27
CA ASP A 444 -11.81 27.20 -10.27
C ASP A 444 -12.42 28.19 -11.27
#